data_AF-A0A7C5WS47-F1
#
_entry.id   AF-A0A7C5WS47-F1
#
_cell.length_a   1.000
_cell.length_b   1.000
_cell.length_c   1.000
_cell.angle_alpha   90.00
_cell.angle_beta   90.00
_cell.angle_gamma   90.00
#
_symmetry.space_group_name_H-M   'P 1'
#
loop_
_entity.id
_entity.type
_entity.pdbx_description
1 polymer ?
#
loop_
_entity_poly.entity_id
_entity_poly.type
_entity_poly.pdbx_seq_one_letter_code
_entity_poly.pdbx_strand_id
1 'polypeptide(L)'
;MSEYFYTMMANKLGLDAQDSSLKEIADKLLLWLEKMGADYTNTFLALIERLPLQDNTYNDPEFLAIKNALYALAPDTTLMAQNNPAFIPRNYIV
;
A
#
# COMPACT_ATOMS: atom_id res chain seq x y z
N MET A 1 -17.38 0.28 0.86
CA MET A 1 -16.27 -0.04 1.79
C MET A 1 -16.78 0.16 3.22
N SER A 2 -16.47 -0.75 4.15
CA SER A 2 -16.91 -0.68 5.56
C SER A 2 -15.91 0.09 6.44
N GLU A 3 -16.27 0.47 7.66
CA GLU A 3 -15.32 1.05 8.64
C GLU A 3 -14.13 0.13 8.89
N TYR A 4 -14.39 -1.18 9.09
CA TYR A 4 -13.35 -2.20 9.25
C TYR A 4 -12.32 -2.21 8.11
N PHE A 5 -12.77 -1.96 6.87
CA PHE A 5 -11.87 -1.88 5.72
C PHE A 5 -10.91 -0.70 5.85
N TYR A 6 -11.41 0.48 6.21
CA TYR A 6 -10.57 1.67 6.34
C TYR A 6 -9.64 1.58 7.55
N THR A 7 -10.06 0.95 8.65
CA THR A 7 -9.15 0.66 9.78
C THR A 7 -7.99 -0.25 9.36
N MET A 8 -8.28 -1.31 8.61
CA MET A 8 -7.24 -2.19 8.06
C MET A 8 -6.30 -1.43 7.11
N MET A 9 -6.87 -0.59 6.24
CA MET A 9 -6.10 0.20 5.29
C MET A 9 -5.22 1.24 5.98
N ALA A 10 -5.72 1.89 7.03
CA ALA A 10 -4.96 2.83 7.86
C ALA A 10 -3.71 2.15 8.42
N ASN A 11 -3.85 0.96 8.99
CA ASN A 11 -2.72 0.18 9.50
C ASN A 11 -1.72 -0.22 8.40
N LYS A 12 -2.21 -0.56 7.20
CA LYS A 12 -1.34 -0.88 6.05
C LYS A 12 -0.58 0.33 5.51
N LEU A 13 -1.18 1.52 5.59
CA LEU A 13 -0.59 2.78 5.16
C LEU A 13 0.19 3.49 6.27
N GLY A 14 0.08 3.05 7.53
CA GLY A 14 0.73 3.71 8.66
C GLY A 14 0.04 5.02 9.06
N LEU A 15 -1.27 5.15 8.79
CA LEU A 15 -2.06 6.35 9.09
C LEU A 15 -3.05 6.10 10.22
N ASP A 16 -3.59 7.17 10.80
CA ASP A 16 -4.76 7.10 11.67
C ASP A 16 -6.02 6.80 10.84
N ALA A 17 -6.91 5.95 11.35
CA ALA A 17 -8.20 5.66 10.72
C ALA A 17 -9.08 6.91 10.55
N GLN A 18 -8.85 7.93 11.38
CA GLN A 18 -9.55 9.22 11.37
C GLN A 18 -8.86 10.28 10.50
N ASP A 19 -7.70 9.98 9.90
CA ASP A 19 -7.03 10.91 8.99
C ASP A 19 -7.91 11.15 7.76
N SER A 20 -8.25 12.41 7.49
CA SER A 20 -9.10 12.79 6.36
C SER A 20 -8.50 12.38 5.00
N SER A 21 -7.18 12.24 4.94
CA SER A 21 -6.41 11.89 3.74
C SER A 21 -6.39 10.38 3.47
N LEU A 22 -6.71 9.56 4.50
CA LEU A 22 -6.68 8.10 4.41
C LEU A 22 -7.49 7.59 3.22
N LYS A 23 -8.74 8.05 3.12
CA LYS A 23 -9.66 7.59 2.10
C LYS A 23 -9.16 7.95 0.70
N GLU A 24 -8.65 9.16 0.52
CA GLU A 24 -8.14 9.62 -0.76
C GLU A 24 -6.94 8.79 -1.23
N ILE A 25 -5.96 8.56 -0.33
CA ILE A 25 -4.77 7.76 -0.64
C ILE A 25 -5.15 6.30 -0.92
N ALA A 26 -6.03 5.73 -0.09
CA ALA A 26 -6.52 4.36 -0.27
C ALA A 26 -7.23 4.18 -1.62
N ASP A 27 -8.17 5.07 -1.94
CA ASP A 27 -8.95 4.97 -3.18
C ASP A 27 -8.03 5.14 -4.41
N LYS A 28 -7.07 6.09 -4.39
CA LYS A 28 -6.07 6.25 -5.45
C LYS A 28 -5.18 5.01 -5.62
N LEU A 29 -4.71 4.43 -4.53
CA LEU A 29 -3.87 3.23 -4.57
C LEU A 29 -4.61 2.03 -5.14
N LEU A 30 -5.88 1.84 -4.75
CA LEU A 30 -6.70 0.73 -5.25
C LEU A 30 -7.02 0.88 -6.73
N LEU A 31 -7.33 2.10 -7.18
CA LEU A 31 -7.55 2.38 -8.61
C LEU A 31 -6.29 2.14 -9.43
N TRP A 32 -5.13 2.56 -8.92
CA TRP A 32 -3.85 2.29 -9.57
C TRP A 32 -3.56 0.79 -9.65
N LEU A 33 -3.78 0.07 -8.55
CA LEU A 33 -3.57 -1.38 -8.48
C LEU A 33 -4.44 -2.12 -9.49
N GLU A 34 -5.74 -1.79 -9.55
CA GLU A 34 -6.67 -2.35 -10.53
C GLU A 34 -6.24 -2.05 -11.96
N LYS A 35 -5.89 -0.80 -12.25
CA LYS A 35 -5.44 -0.34 -13.57
C LYS A 35 -4.17 -1.06 -14.05
N MET A 36 -3.22 -1.27 -13.15
CA MET A 36 -1.91 -1.87 -13.48
C MET A 36 -1.91 -3.39 -13.38
N GLY A 37 -2.95 -4.01 -12.80
CA GLY A 37 -2.94 -5.44 -12.47
C GLY A 37 -1.82 -5.81 -11.49
N ALA A 38 -1.40 -4.87 -10.64
CA ALA A 38 -0.27 -5.05 -9.74
C ALA A 38 -0.61 -6.03 -8.61
N ASP A 39 0.38 -6.80 -8.15
CA ASP A 39 0.20 -7.70 -7.02
C ASP A 39 -0.05 -6.90 -5.73
N TYR A 40 -1.16 -7.20 -5.05
CA TYR A 40 -1.59 -6.47 -3.86
C TYR A 40 -0.52 -6.45 -2.78
N THR A 41 0.08 -7.59 -2.46
CA THR A 41 1.07 -7.64 -1.38
C THR A 41 2.37 -6.96 -1.77
N ASN A 42 2.87 -7.20 -2.99
CA ASN A 42 4.06 -6.52 -3.48
C ASN A 42 3.87 -5.00 -3.51
N THR A 43 2.66 -4.51 -3.81
CA THR A 43 2.34 -3.07 -3.79
C THR A 43 2.53 -2.46 -2.41
N PHE A 44 2.02 -3.10 -1.36
CA PHE A 44 2.25 -2.60 0.01
C PHE A 44 3.70 -2.77 0.47
N LEU A 45 4.43 -3.77 -0.01
CA LEU A 45 5.87 -3.90 0.26
C LEU A 45 6.69 -2.82 -0.46
N ALA A 46 6.29 -2.44 -1.68
CA ALA A 46 6.89 -1.36 -2.47
C ALA A 46 6.78 -0.02 -1.76
N LEU A 47 5.64 0.21 -1.07
CA LEU A 47 5.44 1.41 -0.26
C LEU A 47 6.46 1.53 0.87
N ILE A 48 6.85 0.41 1.52
CA ILE A 48 7.75 0.40 2.70
C ILE A 48 9.24 0.39 2.31
N GLU A 49 9.58 0.29 1.01
CA GLU A 49 10.97 0.15 0.52
C GLU A 49 11.73 -1.06 1.11
N ARG A 50 11.03 -2.03 1.68
CA ARG A 50 11.65 -3.10 2.46
C ARG A 50 12.38 -4.14 1.60
N LEU A 51 12.07 -4.19 0.31
CA LEU A 51 12.69 -5.12 -0.65
C LEU A 51 12.95 -4.37 -1.95
N PRO A 52 14.13 -4.55 -2.58
CA PRO A 52 14.29 -4.16 -3.97
C PRO A 52 13.35 -5.03 -4.81
N LEU A 53 12.21 -4.47 -5.20
CA LEU A 53 11.33 -5.13 -6.14
C LEU A 53 11.99 -5.02 -7.51
N GLN A 54 12.28 -6.16 -8.13
CA GLN A 54 12.76 -6.22 -9.51
C GLN A 54 11.65 -5.87 -10.53
N ASP A 55 10.50 -5.42 -10.03
CA ASP A 55 9.32 -5.09 -10.81
C ASP A 55 9.28 -3.60 -11.11
N ASN A 56 9.47 -3.27 -12.39
CA ASN A 56 9.44 -1.89 -12.90
C ASN A 56 8.05 -1.25 -12.80
N THR A 57 6.98 -2.02 -12.53
CA THR A 57 5.63 -1.49 -12.34
C THR A 57 5.59 -0.40 -11.27
N TYR A 58 6.44 -0.49 -10.23
CA TYR A 58 6.50 0.49 -9.15
C TYR A 58 7.34 1.74 -9.45
N ASN A 59 7.93 1.83 -10.65
CA ASN A 59 8.50 3.07 -11.17
C ASN A 59 7.46 3.93 -11.91
N ASP A 60 6.21 3.46 -11.97
CA ASP A 60 5.11 4.20 -12.57
C ASP A 60 4.91 5.57 -11.87
N PRO A 61 4.79 6.68 -12.64
CA PRO A 61 4.67 8.02 -12.05
C PRO A 61 3.46 8.20 -11.12
N GLU A 62 2.34 7.52 -11.39
CA GLU A 62 1.14 7.61 -10.56
C GLU A 62 1.38 6.90 -9.22
N PHE A 63 2.01 5.73 -9.24
CA PHE A 63 2.46 5.06 -8.01
C PHE A 63 3.41 5.91 -7.18
N LEU A 64 4.43 6.49 -7.81
CA LEU A 64 5.40 7.34 -7.12
C LEU A 64 4.74 8.58 -6.51
N ALA A 65 3.75 9.17 -7.20
CA ALA A 65 2.98 10.29 -6.68
C ALA A 65 2.14 9.88 -5.44
N ILE A 66 1.49 8.71 -5.47
CA ILE A 66 0.74 8.17 -4.32
C ILE A 66 1.68 7.93 -3.14
N LYS A 67 2.83 7.30 -3.37
CA LYS A 67 3.85 7.06 -2.35
C LYS A 67 4.35 8.36 -1.74
N ASN A 68 4.68 9.35 -2.56
CA ASN A 68 5.13 10.66 -2.07
C ASN A 68 4.05 11.36 -1.24
N ALA A 69 2.79 11.30 -1.67
CA ALA A 69 1.67 11.85 -0.90
C ALA A 69 1.49 11.15 0.46
N LEU A 70 1.64 9.81 0.48
CA LEU A 70 1.63 9.05 1.73
C LEU A 70 2.76 9.48 2.67
N TYR A 71 4.00 9.55 2.17
CA TYR A 71 5.16 9.89 3.00
C TYR A 71 5.17 11.35 3.46
N ALA A 72 4.51 12.25 2.74
CA ALA A 72 4.28 13.62 3.19
C ALA A 72 3.43 13.71 4.48
N LEU A 73 2.64 12.66 4.78
CA LEU A 73 1.87 12.54 6.02
C LEU A 73 2.67 11.89 7.17
N ALA A 74 3.96 11.60 6.97
CA ALA A 74 4.82 10.95 7.96
C ALA A 74 4.22 9.65 8.54
N PRO A 75 3.95 8.63 7.69
CA PRO A 75 3.30 7.40 8.10
C PRO A 75 4.18 6.61 9.08
N ASP A 76 3.55 5.87 9.99
CA ASP A 76 4.25 4.95 10.88
C ASP A 76 4.73 3.71 10.10
N THR A 77 5.99 3.76 9.68
CA THR A 77 6.64 2.67 8.94
C THR A 77 6.77 1.37 9.75
N THR A 78 6.77 1.45 11.09
CA THR A 78 6.76 0.27 11.96
C THR A 78 5.41 -0.41 11.91
N LEU A 79 4.32 0.38 11.98
CA LEU A 79 2.96 -0.12 11.85
C LEU A 79 2.73 -0.75 10.46
N MET A 80 3.19 -0.09 9.40
CA MET A 80 3.15 -0.64 8.04
C MET A 80 3.88 -1.98 7.96
N ALA A 81 5.08 -2.09 8.54
CA ALA A 81 5.89 -3.30 8.52
C ALA A 81 5.26 -4.48 9.28
N GLN A 82 4.44 -4.21 10.30
CA GLN A 82 3.69 -5.23 11.05
C GLN A 82 2.45 -5.72 10.29
N ASN A 83 1.80 -4.84 9.50
CA ASN A 83 0.54 -5.12 8.83
C ASN A 83 0.68 -5.51 7.35
N ASN A 84 1.90 -5.42 6.79
CA ASN A 84 2.22 -5.81 5.42
C ASN A 84 3.27 -6.94 5.42
N PRO A 85 2.83 -8.21 5.42
CA PRO A 85 3.73 -9.35 5.46
C PRO A 85 4.58 -9.45 4.18
N ALA A 86 5.90 -9.62 4.36
CA ALA A 86 6.85 -9.80 3.25
C ALA A 86 6.73 -11.16 2.55
N PHE A 87 6.17 -12.15 3.24
CA PHE A 87 5.97 -13.50 2.73
C PHE A 87 4.51 -13.89 2.97
N ILE A 88 3.76 -14.07 1.88
CA ILE A 88 2.44 -14.73 1.89
C ILE A 88 2.54 -15.99 1.05
N PRO A 89 1.96 -17.12 1.49
CA PRO A 89 1.77 -18.27 0.62
C PRO A 89 0.92 -17.83 -0.57
N ARG A 90 1.52 -17.68 -1.75
CA ARG A 90 0.75 -17.46 -2.97
C ARG A 90 0.08 -18.78 -3.33
N ASN A 91 -1.20 -18.76 -3.69
CA ASN A 91 -1.86 -19.89 -4.35
C ASN A 91 -1.31 -20.05 -5.78
N TYR A 92 -0.07 -20.51 -5.89
CA TYR A 92 0.51 -21.09 -7.10
C TYR A 92 1.08 -22.46 -6.74
N ILE A 93 0.22 -23.35 -6.26
CA ILE A 93 0.44 -24.81 -6.31
C ILE A 93 -0.91 -25.43 -6.70
N VAL A 94 -1.20 -25.44 -8.00
CA VAL A 94 -1.94 -26.52 -8.68
C VAL A 94 -1.28 -26.71 -10.04
#